data_AF-A0A2D3W2S0-F1
#
_entry.id   AF-A0A2D3W2S0-F1
#
_cell.length_a   1.000
_cell.length_b   1.000
_cell.length_c   1.000
_cell.angle_alpha   90.00
_cell.angle_beta   90.00
_cell.angle_gamma   90.00
#
_symmetry.space_group_name_H-M   'P 1'
#
loop_
_entity.id
_entity.type
_entity.pdbx_description
1 polymer ?
#
loop_
_entity_poly.entity_id
_entity_poly.type
_entity_poly.pdbx_seq_one_letter_code
_entity_poly.pdbx_strand_id
1 'polypeptide(L)'
;MKSNSWLNEVLENREARVEKQTTLRKKYNLPVLSLTINIPGEIKKTPEALVVFEAALSCIEGLGINIAEKILTCKKTGYEALFCLHVQASQLKKLTCKIEESHPLGRLMDIDVIDEQGHILSRKSPRKCFVCEENAKVCARARKHSLSELSSYIKQKIDDYQASL
;
A
#
# COMPACT_ATOMS: atom_id res chain seq x y z
N MET A 1 -17.59 -17.13 14.09
CA MET A 1 -16.71 -17.04 15.27
C MET A 1 -15.33 -16.62 14.78
N LYS A 2 -14.80 -15.46 15.21
CA LYS A 2 -13.44 -15.03 14.85
C LYS A 2 -12.46 -15.99 15.53
N SER A 3 -11.61 -16.68 14.79
CA SER A 3 -10.48 -17.34 15.43
C SER A 3 -9.47 -16.25 15.79
N ASN A 4 -8.92 -16.30 17.01
CA ASN A 4 -7.82 -15.43 17.42
C ASN A 4 -6.60 -15.54 16.47
N SER A 5 -6.51 -16.62 15.69
CA SER A 5 -5.45 -16.91 14.72
C SER A 5 -5.31 -15.85 13.62
N TRP A 6 -6.40 -15.44 12.95
CA TRP A 6 -6.29 -14.52 11.81
C TRP A 6 -5.83 -13.12 12.21
N LEU A 7 -6.34 -12.61 13.34
CA LEU A 7 -5.91 -11.30 13.85
C LEU A 7 -4.43 -11.34 14.24
N ASN A 8 -3.98 -12.42 14.87
CA ASN A 8 -2.58 -12.62 15.21
C ASN A 8 -1.69 -12.64 13.97
N GLU A 9 -2.07 -13.37 12.91
CA GLU A 9 -1.31 -13.40 11.65
C GLU A 9 -1.14 -12.00 11.03
N VAL A 10 -2.19 -11.16 11.09
CA VAL A 10 -2.14 -9.77 10.59
C VAL A 10 -1.21 -8.91 11.45
N LEU A 11 -1.24 -9.06 12.78
CA LEU A 11 -0.40 -8.32 13.71
C LEU A 11 1.07 -8.74 13.58
N GLU A 12 1.36 -10.03 13.58
CA GLU A 12 2.70 -10.59 13.36
C GLU A 12 3.29 -10.12 12.04
N ASN A 13 2.49 -10.09 10.97
CA ASN A 13 2.99 -9.62 9.69
C ASN A 13 3.30 -8.11 9.69
N ARG A 14 2.52 -7.32 10.44
CA ARG A 14 2.79 -5.89 10.63
C ARG A 14 4.08 -5.68 11.43
N GLU A 15 4.29 -6.43 12.50
CA GLU A 15 5.50 -6.36 13.33
C GLU A 15 6.73 -6.76 12.51
N ALA A 16 6.67 -7.88 11.79
CA ALA A 16 7.74 -8.31 10.90
C ALA A 16 8.06 -7.27 9.81
N ARG A 17 7.05 -6.54 9.32
CA ARG A 17 7.27 -5.43 8.38
C ARG A 17 8.00 -4.26 9.03
N VAL A 18 7.60 -3.86 10.23
CA VAL A 18 8.27 -2.77 11.00
C VAL A 18 9.72 -3.12 11.32
N GLU A 19 9.98 -4.38 11.66
CA GLU A 19 11.34 -4.86 11.90
C GLU A 19 12.20 -4.77 10.63
N LYS A 20 11.70 -5.27 9.49
CA LYS A 20 12.40 -5.17 8.20
C LYS A 20 12.67 -3.72 7.79
N GLN A 21 11.68 -2.83 7.96
CA GLN A 21 11.85 -1.39 7.71
C GLN A 21 12.99 -0.81 8.55
N THR A 22 13.07 -1.19 9.83
CA THR A 22 14.12 -0.75 10.75
C THR A 22 15.48 -1.29 10.35
N THR A 23 15.57 -2.57 9.98
CA THR A 23 16.81 -3.21 9.52
C THR A 23 17.35 -2.55 8.26
N LEU A 24 16.50 -2.32 7.25
CA LEU A 24 16.90 -1.63 6.01
C LEU A 24 17.41 -0.21 6.29
N ARG A 25 16.68 0.56 7.11
CA ARG A 25 17.08 1.92 7.50
C ARG A 25 18.44 1.95 8.20
N LYS A 26 18.67 1.06 9.17
CA LYS A 26 19.95 0.97 9.89
C LYS A 26 21.11 0.52 8.99
N LYS A 27 20.83 -0.38 8.05
CA LYS A 27 21.83 -0.94 7.12
C LYS A 27 22.30 0.09 6.09
N TYR A 28 21.39 0.89 5.54
CA TYR A 28 21.68 1.79 4.42
C TYR A 28 21.69 3.27 4.77
N ASN A 29 21.09 3.68 5.89
CA ASN A 29 20.84 5.08 6.24
C ASN A 29 20.15 5.86 5.10
N LEU A 30 19.13 5.24 4.51
CA LEU A 30 18.32 5.76 3.41
C LEU A 30 16.83 5.61 3.77
N PRO A 31 15.93 6.38 3.14
CA PRO A 31 14.51 6.23 3.37
C PRO A 31 14.01 4.89 2.84
N VAL A 32 12.94 4.42 3.47
CA VAL A 32 12.25 3.18 3.09
C VAL A 32 10.85 3.51 2.60
N LEU A 33 10.57 3.13 1.36
CA LEU A 33 9.21 3.06 0.82
C LEU A 33 8.59 1.73 1.26
N SER A 34 7.38 1.79 1.81
CA SER A 34 6.59 0.63 2.21
C SER A 34 5.28 0.60 1.44
N LEU A 35 5.13 -0.40 0.58
CA LEU A 35 3.92 -0.66 -0.20
C LEU A 35 3.09 -1.77 0.46
N THR A 36 1.80 -1.51 0.66
CA THR A 36 0.80 -2.54 0.93
C THR A 36 -0.44 -2.34 0.06
N ILE A 37 -1.16 -3.42 -0.25
CA ILE A 37 -2.39 -3.34 -1.05
C ILE A 37 -3.62 -3.19 -0.15
N ASN A 38 -4.37 -2.12 -0.38
CA ASN A 38 -5.53 -1.74 0.40
C ASN A 38 -6.82 -2.26 -0.25
N ILE A 39 -7.03 -3.56 -0.17
CA ILE A 39 -8.26 -4.24 -0.59
C ILE A 39 -9.02 -4.76 0.66
N PRO A 40 -10.34 -4.54 0.76
CA PRO A 40 -11.17 -5.06 1.83
C PRO A 40 -11.42 -6.56 1.63
N GLY A 41 -11.52 -7.31 2.73
CA GLY A 41 -11.80 -8.73 2.68
C GLY A 41 -10.96 -9.53 3.68
N GLU A 42 -11.39 -10.76 3.94
CA GLU A 42 -10.71 -11.67 4.85
C GLU A 42 -9.44 -12.28 4.22
N ILE A 43 -9.44 -12.53 2.91
CA ILE A 43 -8.26 -12.99 2.17
C ILE A 43 -7.77 -11.83 1.33
N LYS A 44 -6.56 -11.34 1.63
CA LYS A 44 -5.95 -10.20 0.91
C LYS A 44 -5.06 -10.64 -0.25
N LYS A 45 -4.71 -11.92 -0.31
CA LYS A 45 -3.99 -12.52 -1.43
C LYS A 45 -5.00 -13.02 -2.47
N THR A 46 -5.46 -12.10 -3.31
CA THR A 46 -6.39 -12.40 -4.40
C THR A 46 -5.77 -12.03 -5.75
N PRO A 47 -6.29 -12.53 -6.89
CA PRO A 47 -5.85 -12.11 -8.21
C PRO A 47 -5.95 -10.59 -8.41
N GLU A 48 -7.00 -9.96 -7.90
CA GLU A 48 -7.20 -8.52 -7.92
C GLU A 48 -6.06 -7.78 -7.19
N ALA A 49 -5.69 -8.28 -6.01
CA ALA A 49 -4.59 -7.70 -5.23
C ALA A 49 -3.25 -7.85 -5.94
N LEU A 50 -3.04 -8.94 -6.69
CA LEU A 50 -1.84 -9.14 -7.49
C LEU A 50 -1.74 -8.11 -8.63
N VAL A 51 -2.83 -7.83 -9.34
CA VAL A 51 -2.85 -6.83 -10.41
C VAL A 51 -2.48 -5.44 -9.87
N VAL A 52 -3.07 -5.03 -8.75
CA VAL A 52 -2.71 -3.75 -8.10
C VAL A 52 -1.25 -3.74 -7.66
N PHE A 53 -0.76 -4.86 -7.14
CA PHE A 53 0.63 -4.98 -6.70
C PHE A 53 1.62 -4.86 -7.85
N GLU A 54 1.41 -5.56 -8.96
CA GLU A 54 2.27 -5.48 -10.14
C GLU A 54 2.26 -4.09 -10.76
N ALA A 55 1.09 -3.45 -10.86
CA ALA A 55 0.98 -2.06 -11.32
C ALA A 55 1.75 -1.10 -10.40
N ALA A 56 1.66 -1.28 -9.08
CA ALA A 56 2.40 -0.46 -8.11
C ALA A 56 3.92 -0.67 -8.23
N LEU A 57 4.38 -1.91 -8.38
CA LEU A 57 5.80 -2.22 -8.59
C LEU A 57 6.32 -1.54 -9.85
N SER A 58 5.59 -1.67 -10.97
CA SER A 58 5.95 -1.03 -12.24
C SER A 58 6.06 0.50 -12.09
N CYS A 59 5.10 1.15 -11.41
CA CYS A 59 5.14 2.58 -11.15
C CYS A 59 6.35 3.00 -10.29
N ILE A 60 6.64 2.25 -9.22
CA ILE A 60 7.74 2.56 -8.29
C ILE A 60 9.09 2.38 -8.97
N GLU A 61 9.28 1.30 -9.73
CA GLU A 61 10.51 1.03 -10.47
C GLU A 61 10.70 2.02 -11.64
N GLY A 62 9.60 2.40 -12.29
CA GLY A 62 9.58 3.43 -13.33
C GLY A 62 9.97 4.83 -12.86
N LEU A 63 10.09 5.08 -11.54
CA LEU A 63 10.67 6.32 -11.01
C LEU A 63 12.17 6.47 -11.36
N GLY A 64 12.86 5.37 -11.72
CA GLY A 64 14.28 5.39 -12.10
C GLY A 64 15.22 5.75 -10.95
N ILE A 65 14.78 5.60 -9.70
CA ILE A 65 15.60 5.86 -8.51
C ILE A 65 16.44 4.62 -8.23
N ASN A 66 17.72 4.80 -7.93
CA ASN A 66 18.59 3.68 -7.58
C ASN A 66 18.09 2.96 -6.31
N ILE A 67 17.93 1.64 -6.42
CA ILE A 67 17.42 0.75 -5.36
C ILE A 67 18.60 0.12 -4.63
N ALA A 68 18.78 0.47 -3.36
CA ALA A 68 19.78 -0.15 -2.50
C ALA A 68 19.40 -1.56 -2.08
N GLU A 69 18.11 -1.78 -1.79
CA GLU A 69 17.54 -3.10 -1.52
C GLU A 69 16.03 -3.10 -1.79
N LYS A 70 15.51 -4.25 -2.26
CA LYS A 70 14.09 -4.50 -2.49
C LYS A 70 13.70 -5.82 -1.84
N ILE A 71 12.62 -5.82 -1.06
CA ILE A 71 12.06 -7.02 -0.43
C ILE A 71 10.60 -7.15 -0.84
N LEU A 72 10.24 -8.29 -1.42
CA LEU A 72 8.84 -8.65 -1.72
C LEU A 72 8.32 -9.65 -0.67
N THR A 73 7.09 -9.45 -0.20
CA THR A 73 6.43 -10.38 0.73
C THR A 73 5.03 -10.71 0.21
N CYS A 74 4.77 -12.00 -0.04
CA CYS A 74 3.52 -12.49 -0.61
C CYS A 74 2.86 -13.51 0.33
N LYS A 75 2.16 -13.02 1.36
CA LYS A 75 1.49 -13.86 2.38
C LYS A 75 -0.02 -13.85 2.22
N LYS A 76 -0.74 -14.70 2.96
CA LYS A 76 -2.22 -14.68 3.02
C LYS A 76 -2.77 -13.31 3.45
N THR A 77 -2.01 -12.62 4.30
CA THR A 77 -2.27 -11.26 4.80
C THR A 77 -2.10 -10.17 3.74
N GLY A 78 -1.65 -10.50 2.53
CA GLY A 78 -1.57 -9.59 1.38
C GLY A 78 -0.20 -9.55 0.71
N TYR A 79 -0.15 -8.79 -0.39
CA TYR A 79 1.07 -8.45 -1.10
C TYR A 79 1.68 -7.15 -0.54
N GLU A 80 2.98 -7.18 -0.31
CA GLU A 80 3.72 -6.07 0.27
C GLU A 80 5.11 -5.99 -0.34
N ALA A 81 5.65 -4.77 -0.40
CA ALA A 81 7.02 -4.54 -0.83
C ALA A 81 7.69 -3.46 0.03
N LEU A 82 8.98 -3.63 0.27
CA LEU A 82 9.84 -2.61 0.85
C LEU A 82 10.93 -2.26 -0.16
N PHE A 83 11.19 -0.97 -0.31
CA PHE A 83 12.29 -0.46 -1.12
C PHE A 83 13.12 0.51 -0.31
N CYS A 84 14.43 0.29 -0.30
CA CYS A 84 15.41 1.24 0.19
C CYS A 84 16.01 1.99 -1.00
N LEU A 85 15.88 3.32 -1.05
CA LEU A 85 16.05 4.11 -2.27
C LEU A 85 17.04 5.27 -2.06
N HIS A 86 17.90 5.52 -3.04
CA HIS A 86 18.85 6.65 -3.03
C HIS A 86 18.17 7.97 -3.43
N VAL A 87 17.34 8.49 -2.54
CA VAL A 87 16.56 9.73 -2.74
C VAL A 87 16.24 10.34 -1.38
N GLN A 88 16.01 11.64 -1.31
CA GLN A 88 15.55 12.26 -0.06
C GLN A 88 14.11 11.82 0.26
N ALA A 89 13.84 11.54 1.55
CA ALA A 89 12.51 11.09 2.00
C ALA A 89 11.37 12.02 1.55
N SER A 90 11.58 13.33 1.61
CA SER A 90 10.58 14.35 1.21
C SER A 90 10.27 14.33 -0.29
N GLN A 91 11.29 14.11 -1.13
CA GLN A 91 11.13 13.96 -2.58
C GLN A 91 10.43 12.64 -2.91
N LEU A 92 10.85 11.54 -2.28
CA LEU A 92 10.20 10.25 -2.42
C LEU A 92 8.71 10.33 -2.06
N LYS A 93 8.37 11.02 -0.96
CA LYS A 93 6.97 11.19 -0.55
C LYS A 93 6.13 11.93 -1.60
N LYS A 94 6.69 12.97 -2.25
CA LYS A 94 5.98 13.67 -3.34
C LYS A 94 5.70 12.74 -4.53
N LEU A 95 6.69 11.93 -4.90
CA LEU A 95 6.56 10.98 -6.01
C LEU A 95 5.52 9.89 -5.70
N THR A 96 5.55 9.33 -4.49
CA THR A 96 4.59 8.29 -4.11
C THR A 96 3.17 8.82 -3.97
N CYS A 97 2.98 10.03 -3.44
CA CYS A 97 1.67 10.68 -3.47
C CYS A 97 1.15 10.90 -4.90
N LYS A 98 2.03 11.29 -5.84
CA LYS A 98 1.63 11.42 -7.25
C LYS A 98 1.16 10.08 -7.83
N ILE A 99 1.80 8.96 -7.48
CA ILE A 99 1.35 7.62 -7.90
C ILE A 99 -0.05 7.33 -7.33
N GLU A 100 -0.26 7.53 -6.03
CA GLU A 100 -1.55 7.29 -5.36
C GLU A 100 -2.69 8.14 -5.97
N GLU A 101 -2.39 9.37 -6.40
CA GLU A 101 -3.36 10.34 -6.92
C GLU A 101 -3.64 10.21 -8.43
N SER A 102 -2.64 9.81 -9.23
CA SER A 102 -2.76 9.82 -10.70
C SER A 102 -2.96 8.45 -11.33
N HIS A 103 -2.52 7.37 -10.69
CA HIS A 103 -2.68 6.03 -11.25
C HIS A 103 -4.15 5.57 -11.14
N PRO A 104 -4.75 4.91 -12.16
CA PRO A 104 -6.13 4.42 -12.09
C PRO A 104 -6.41 3.54 -10.86
N LEU A 105 -5.42 2.72 -10.48
CA LEU A 105 -5.44 1.87 -9.29
C LEU A 105 -4.78 2.50 -8.05
N GLY A 106 -4.29 3.74 -8.13
CA GLY A 106 -3.48 4.39 -7.10
C GLY A 106 -4.17 4.44 -5.72
N ARG A 107 -5.50 4.57 -5.70
CA ARG A 107 -6.29 4.55 -4.45
C ARG A 107 -6.28 3.20 -3.74
N LEU A 108 -5.94 2.11 -4.44
CA LEU A 108 -5.80 0.76 -3.87
C LEU A 108 -4.38 0.46 -3.38
N MET A 109 -3.45 1.37 -3.66
CA MET A 109 -2.08 1.32 -3.15
C MET A 109 -2.03 2.09 -1.82
N ASP A 110 -1.30 1.57 -0.85
CA ASP A 110 -0.94 2.32 0.37
C ASP A 110 0.58 2.41 0.40
N ILE A 111 1.09 3.61 0.07
CA ILE A 111 2.52 3.86 -0.10
C ILE A 111 3.01 4.81 1.00
N ASP A 112 3.61 4.21 2.02
CA ASP A 112 4.25 4.95 3.11
C ASP A 112 5.72 5.22 2.79
N VAL A 113 6.22 6.36 3.26
CA VAL A 113 7.63 6.72 3.20
C VAL A 113 8.09 6.95 4.62
N ILE A 114 9.13 6.22 5.01
CA ILE A 114 9.78 6.32 6.31
C ILE A 114 11.14 6.96 6.07
N ASP A 115 11.44 8.06 6.76
CA ASP A 115 12.74 8.71 6.68
C ASP A 115 13.86 7.87 7.32
N GLU A 116 15.08 8.37 7.22
CA GLU A 116 16.30 7.79 7.74
C GLU A 116 16.28 7.71 9.28
N GLN A 117 15.46 8.52 9.96
CA GLN A 117 15.31 8.54 11.42
C GLN A 117 14.21 7.61 11.93
N GLY A 118 13.18 7.36 11.13
CA GLY A 118 12.11 6.37 11.37
C GLY A 118 10.73 6.98 11.40
N HIS A 119 10.62 8.25 11.05
CA HIS A 119 9.35 8.93 11.01
C HIS A 119 8.65 8.61 9.70
N ILE A 120 7.38 8.22 9.81
CA ILE A 120 6.51 8.08 8.66
C ILE A 120 6.10 9.48 8.21
N LEU A 121 6.38 9.80 6.95
CA LEU A 121 5.99 11.07 6.35
C LEU A 121 4.48 11.07 6.11
N SER A 122 3.80 12.02 6.75
CA SER A 122 2.35 12.14 6.67
C SER A 122 1.88 12.61 5.30
N ARG A 123 0.65 12.20 4.95
CA ARG A 123 -0.09 12.78 3.84
C ARG A 123 -0.66 14.14 4.26
N LYS A 124 -0.73 15.09 3.33
CA LYS A 124 -1.34 16.41 3.60
C LYS A 124 -2.87 16.38 3.61
N SER A 125 -3.47 15.46 2.84
CA SER A 125 -4.92 15.31 2.70
C SER A 125 -5.41 13.97 3.27
N PRO A 126 -6.62 13.92 3.84
CA PRO A 126 -7.24 12.67 4.27
C PRO A 126 -7.60 11.80 3.06
N ARG A 127 -7.53 10.48 3.22
CA ARG A 127 -7.93 9.51 2.19
C ARG A 127 -9.42 9.66 1.87
N LYS A 128 -9.77 9.82 0.60
CA LYS A 128 -11.15 9.78 0.11
C LYS A 128 -11.72 8.36 0.13
N CYS A 129 -13.00 8.20 0.41
CA CYS A 129 -13.76 6.95 0.37
C CYS A 129 -13.93 6.47 -1.08
N PHE A 130 -13.73 5.18 -1.34
CA PHE A 130 -13.81 4.61 -2.68
C PHE A 130 -15.12 4.93 -3.40
N VAL A 131 -16.24 4.87 -2.67
CA VAL A 131 -17.59 4.97 -3.25
C VAL A 131 -18.10 6.40 -3.30
N CYS A 132 -18.00 7.17 -2.20
CA CYS A 132 -18.64 8.48 -2.10
C CYS A 132 -17.67 9.68 -2.04
N GLU A 133 -16.37 9.45 -2.18
CA GLU A 133 -15.31 10.47 -2.11
C GLU A 133 -15.19 11.28 -0.80
N GLU A 134 -16.09 11.12 0.16
CA GLU A 134 -15.96 11.69 1.51
C GLU A 134 -14.75 11.12 2.27
N ASN A 135 -14.51 11.60 3.49
CA ASN A 135 -13.41 11.05 4.30
C ASN A 135 -13.59 9.55 4.56
N ALA A 136 -12.63 8.74 4.10
CA ALA A 136 -12.67 7.27 4.21
C ALA A 136 -12.72 6.80 5.67
N LYS A 137 -12.09 7.50 6.61
CA LYS A 137 -12.14 7.15 8.04
C LYS A 137 -13.54 7.30 8.61
N VAL A 138 -14.26 8.34 8.20
CA VAL A 138 -15.65 8.58 8.61
C VAL A 138 -16.54 7.46 8.07
N CYS A 139 -16.42 7.15 6.77
CA CYS A 139 -17.18 6.07 6.14
C CYS A 139 -16.91 4.70 6.75
N ALA A 140 -15.64 4.37 7.02
CA ALA A 140 -15.24 3.11 7.63
C ALA A 140 -15.79 2.95 9.06
N ARG A 141 -15.73 4.02 9.87
CA ARG A 141 -16.28 4.03 11.23
C ARG A 141 -17.81 3.89 11.23
N ALA A 142 -18.48 4.59 10.32
CA ALA A 142 -19.94 4.51 10.17
C ALA A 142 -20.41 3.23 9.45
N ARG A 143 -19.49 2.42 8.90
CA ARG A 143 -19.79 1.31 7.99
C ARG A 143 -20.78 1.72 6.90
N LYS A 144 -20.56 2.92 6.34
CA LYS A 144 -21.49 3.59 5.40
C LYS A 144 -21.71 2.78 4.11
N HIS A 145 -20.73 1.97 3.71
CA HIS A 145 -20.80 1.11 2.54
C HIS A 145 -20.60 -0.34 2.94
N SER A 146 -21.35 -1.21 2.27
CA SER A 146 -21.26 -2.66 2.39
C SER A 146 -19.96 -3.20 1.75
N LEU A 147 -19.58 -4.41 2.16
CA LEU A 147 -18.42 -5.08 1.56
C LEU A 147 -18.63 -5.36 0.07
N SER A 148 -19.86 -5.69 -0.36
CA SER A 148 -20.16 -5.95 -1.78
C SER A 148 -20.03 -4.70 -2.65
N GLU A 149 -20.46 -3.52 -2.16
CA GLU A 149 -20.26 -2.25 -2.88
C GLU A 149 -18.77 -1.93 -3.05
N LEU A 150 -17.99 -2.10 -1.99
CA LEU A 150 -16.54 -1.87 -2.03
C LEU A 150 -15.85 -2.85 -2.99
N SER A 151 -16.17 -4.14 -2.90
CA SER A 151 -15.61 -5.17 -3.78
C SER A 151 -16.00 -4.96 -5.24
N SER A 152 -17.24 -4.55 -5.52
CA SER A 152 -17.70 -4.27 -6.88
C SER A 152 -16.98 -3.07 -7.48
N TYR A 153 -16.82 -1.99 -6.72
CA TYR A 153 -16.04 -0.83 -7.14
C TYR A 153 -14.59 -1.20 -7.46
N ILE A 154 -13.96 -2.00 -6.59
CA ILE A 154 -12.56 -2.42 -6.76
C ILE A 154 -12.40 -3.28 -8.00
N LYS A 155 -13.28 -4.27 -8.17
CA LYS A 155 -13.28 -5.15 -9.32
C LYS A 155 -13.44 -4.35 -10.62
N GLN A 156 -14.43 -3.45 -10.69
CA GLN A 156 -14.63 -2.60 -11.85
C GLN A 156 -13.37 -1.78 -12.18
N LYS A 157 -12.71 -1.17 -11.18
CA LYS A 157 -11.48 -0.40 -11.42
C LYS A 157 -10.34 -1.24 -11.98
N ILE A 158 -10.25 -2.49 -11.56
CA ILE A 158 -9.23 -3.43 -12.03
C ILE A 158 -9.55 -3.88 -13.46
N ASP A 159 -10.81 -4.25 -13.73
CA ASP A 159 -11.28 -4.64 -15.06
C ASP A 159 -11.04 -3.50 -16.07
N ASP A 160 -11.40 -2.26 -15.72
CA ASP A 160 -11.17 -1.06 -16.54
C ASP A 160 -9.67 -0.85 -16.84
N TYR A 161 -8.81 -1.01 -15.82
CA TYR A 161 -7.37 -0.88 -15.98
C TYR A 161 -6.80 -1.96 -16.90
N GLN A 162 -7.18 -3.22 -16.71
CA GLN A 162 -6.71 -4.32 -17.52
C GLN A 162 -7.17 -4.22 -18.98
N ALA A 163 -8.36 -3.68 -19.23
CA ALA A 163 -8.85 -3.42 -20.59
C ALA A 163 -8.12 -2.26 -21.30
N SER A 164 -7.35 -1.45 -20.54
CA SER A 164 -6.60 -0.29 -21.07
C SER A 164 -5.10 -0.54 -21.28
N LEU A 165 -4.60 -1.73 -20.93
CA LEU A 165 -3.22 -2.19 -21.17
C LEU A 165 -3.02 -2.67 -22.61
#